data_AF-A0A5J5L7L2-F1
#
_entry.id   AF-A0A5J5L7L2-F1
#
_cell.length_a   1.000
_cell.length_b   1.000
_cell.length_c   1.000
_cell.angle_alpha   90.00
_cell.angle_beta   90.00
_cell.angle_gamma   90.00
#
_symmetry.space_group_name_H-M   'P 1'
#
loop_
_entity.id
_entity.type
_entity.pdbx_description
1 polymer ?
#
loop_
_entity_poly.entity_id
_entity_poly.type
_entity_poly.pdbx_seq_one_letter_code
_entity_poly.pdbx_strand_id
1 'polypeptide(L)'
;MSDTDTVNGGGDKTNINIRLTEAFLEDIDATWKDEGYNSRSEFIRDALRDAVKHPDLSRESWKEIAAVEHARRTGESEAFSRNEILGDDE
;
A
#
# COMPACT_ATOMS: atom_id res chain seq x y z
N MET A 1 -0.07 -21.04 23.86
CA MET A 1 -0.32 -20.52 22.51
C MET A 1 -1.56 -19.66 22.62
N SER A 2 -1.50 -18.38 22.25
CA SER A 2 -2.63 -17.47 22.41
C SER A 2 -3.60 -17.67 21.25
N ASP A 3 -4.77 -18.21 21.55
CA ASP A 3 -5.95 -18.13 20.69
C ASP A 3 -6.40 -16.67 20.64
N THR A 4 -5.98 -15.94 19.61
CA THR A 4 -6.57 -14.64 19.30
C THR A 4 -7.87 -14.91 18.54
N ASP A 5 -8.95 -15.05 19.30
CA ASP A 5 -10.33 -14.93 18.81
C ASP A 5 -10.49 -13.56 18.15
N THR A 6 -10.30 -13.50 16.84
CA THR A 6 -10.66 -12.34 16.04
C THR A 6 -12.17 -12.41 15.80
N VAL A 7 -12.89 -11.58 16.57
CA VAL A 7 -14.31 -11.27 16.44
C VAL A 7 -14.74 -11.35 14.97
N ASN A 8 -15.65 -12.30 14.74
CA ASN A 8 -16.28 -12.60 13.47
C ASN A 8 -17.20 -11.44 13.04
N GLY A 9 -16.62 -10.35 12.54
CA GLY A 9 -17.30 -9.36 11.69
C GLY A 9 -17.38 -9.83 10.24
N GLY A 10 -17.46 -11.15 10.02
CA GLY A 10 -17.25 -11.79 8.74
C GLY A 10 -18.45 -11.61 7.82
N GLY A 11 -18.38 -10.63 6.93
CA GLY A 11 -19.12 -10.72 5.67
C GLY A 11 -18.79 -12.04 4.97
N ASP A 12 -19.75 -12.56 4.21
CA ASP A 12 -19.61 -13.83 3.49
C ASP A 12 -18.30 -13.86 2.69
N LYS A 13 -17.50 -14.90 2.94
CA LYS A 13 -16.23 -15.12 2.23
C LYS A 13 -16.48 -16.08 1.07
N THR A 14 -16.08 -15.68 -0.13
CA THR A 14 -16.13 -16.52 -1.33
C THR A 14 -14.73 -17.05 -1.65
N ASN A 15 -14.63 -18.35 -1.90
CA ASN A 15 -13.38 -18.97 -2.34
C ASN A 15 -13.10 -18.68 -3.82
N ILE A 16 -11.85 -18.40 -4.14
CA ILE A 16 -11.36 -18.26 -5.52
C ILE A 16 -10.27 -19.30 -5.79
N ASN A 17 -10.13 -19.73 -7.04
CA ASN A 17 -9.05 -20.61 -7.47
C ASN A 17 -8.06 -19.83 -8.33
N ILE A 18 -6.77 -19.88 -7.99
CA ILE A 18 -5.69 -19.18 -8.69
C ILE A 18 -4.63 -20.21 -9.06
N ARG A 19 -4.12 -20.14 -10.30
CA ARG A 19 -2.98 -20.94 -10.77
C ARG A 19 -1.72 -20.10 -10.74
N LEU A 20 -0.66 -20.63 -10.16
CA LEU A 20 0.66 -20.00 -10.06
C LEU A 20 1.72 -20.97 -10.59
N THR A 21 2.88 -20.44 -10.98
CA THR A 21 4.06 -21.29 -11.17
C THR A 21 4.57 -21.77 -9.81
N GLU A 22 5.24 -22.93 -9.79
CA GLU A 22 5.82 -23.48 -8.55
C GLU A 22 6.84 -22.51 -7.94
N ALA A 23 7.73 -21.95 -8.77
CA ALA A 23 8.72 -20.97 -8.34
C ALA A 23 8.08 -19.74 -7.66
N PHE A 24 6.98 -19.21 -8.23
CA PHE A 24 6.33 -18.05 -7.62
C PHE A 24 5.57 -18.41 -6.33
N LEU A 25 5.07 -19.65 -6.23
CA LEU A 25 4.48 -20.13 -4.98
C LEU A 25 5.55 -20.25 -3.86
N GLU A 26 6.76 -20.69 -4.20
CA GLU A 26 7.89 -20.73 -3.27
C GLU A 26 8.28 -19.32 -2.80
N ASP A 27 8.34 -18.34 -3.71
CA ASP A 27 8.61 -16.94 -3.37
C ASP A 27 7.55 -16.39 -2.40
N ILE A 28 6.26 -16.62 -2.68
CA ILE A 28 5.17 -16.22 -1.77
C ILE A 28 5.36 -16.88 -0.40
N ASP A 29 5.71 -18.17 -0.36
CA ASP A 29 5.90 -18.92 0.88
C ASP A 29 7.07 -18.47 1.73
N ALA A 30 8.11 -17.91 1.10
CA ALA A 30 9.19 -17.25 1.80
C ALA A 30 8.72 -15.89 2.35
N THR A 31 8.10 -15.06 1.51
CA THR A 31 7.70 -13.69 1.85
C THR A 31 6.71 -13.63 3.00
N TRP A 32 5.60 -14.37 2.97
CA TRP A 32 4.59 -14.23 4.03
C TRP A 32 5.11 -14.64 5.41
N LYS A 33 6.06 -15.57 5.46
CA LYS A 33 6.71 -16.01 6.71
C LYS A 33 7.68 -14.96 7.22
N ASP A 34 8.50 -14.40 6.33
CA ASP A 34 9.47 -13.35 6.68
C ASP A 34 8.75 -12.09 7.18
N GLU A 35 7.61 -11.74 6.56
CA GLU A 35 6.76 -10.62 6.99
C GLU A 35 5.88 -10.95 8.21
N GLY A 36 5.91 -12.18 8.72
CA GLY A 36 5.26 -12.56 9.98
C GLY A 36 3.74 -12.74 9.93
N TYR A 37 3.16 -13.00 8.76
CA TYR A 37 1.72 -13.29 8.62
C TYR A 37 1.34 -14.60 9.31
N ASN A 38 0.09 -14.72 9.76
CA ASN A 38 -0.38 -15.96 10.40
C ASN A 38 -0.68 -17.06 9.37
N SER A 39 -0.93 -16.69 8.12
CA SER A 39 -1.18 -17.63 7.03
C SER A 39 -0.92 -17.02 5.65
N ARG A 40 -0.60 -17.89 4.69
CA ARG A 40 -0.53 -17.52 3.26
C ARG A 40 -1.80 -16.85 2.76
N SER A 41 -2.98 -17.32 3.17
CA SER A 41 -4.27 -16.74 2.76
C SER A 41 -4.54 -15.36 3.36
N GLU A 42 -3.88 -14.99 4.45
CA GLU A 42 -3.92 -13.63 5.00
C GLU A 42 -3.08 -12.70 4.12
N PHE A 43 -1.82 -13.05 3.87
CA PHE A 43 -0.91 -12.32 3.00
C PHE A 43 -1.52 -12.09 1.60
N ILE A 44 -2.04 -13.14 0.96
CA ILE A 44 -2.66 -13.01 -0.37
C ILE A 44 -3.86 -12.07 -0.33
N ARG A 45 -4.70 -12.12 0.71
CA ARG A 45 -5.87 -11.23 0.81
C ARG A 45 -5.47 -9.79 1.06
N ASP A 46 -4.39 -9.56 1.81
CA ASP A 46 -3.87 -8.22 2.07
C ASP A 46 -3.28 -7.61 0.79
N ALA A 47 -2.39 -8.34 0.10
CA ALA A 47 -1.82 -7.91 -1.17
C ALA A 47 -2.90 -7.62 -2.24
N LEU A 48 -3.94 -8.45 -2.34
CA LEU A 48 -5.06 -8.20 -3.26
C LEU A 48 -5.90 -6.98 -2.83
N ARG A 49 -6.04 -6.74 -1.52
CA ARG A 49 -6.77 -5.58 -1.01
C ARG A 49 -6.00 -4.30 -1.29
N ASP A 50 -4.70 -4.30 -1.01
CA ASP A 50 -3.80 -3.18 -1.28
C ASP A 50 -3.83 -2.81 -2.77
N ALA A 51 -3.61 -3.78 -3.66
CA ALA A 51 -3.68 -3.57 -5.10
C ALA A 51 -5.01 -2.97 -5.61
N VAL A 52 -6.13 -3.22 -4.91
CA VAL A 52 -7.47 -2.74 -5.29
C VAL A 52 -7.86 -1.43 -4.60
N LYS A 53 -7.47 -1.24 -3.32
CA LYS A 53 -7.91 -0.14 -2.46
C LYS A 53 -6.87 0.96 -2.33
N HIS A 54 -5.62 0.60 -2.48
CA HIS A 54 -4.45 1.45 -2.41
C HIS A 54 -3.54 1.12 -3.59
N PRO A 55 -4.05 1.19 -4.85
CA PRO A 55 -3.18 0.92 -5.99
C PRO A 55 -1.96 1.83 -5.85
N ASP A 56 -0.77 1.22 -5.97
CA ASP A 56 0.51 1.94 -5.98
C ASP A 56 0.37 3.25 -6.74
N LEU A 57 1.20 4.23 -6.35
CA LEU A 57 1.32 5.50 -7.06
C LEU A 57 1.21 5.25 -8.57
N SER A 58 0.16 5.79 -9.18
CA SER A 58 -0.06 5.61 -10.60
C SER A 58 1.17 6.12 -11.35
N ARG A 59 1.37 5.72 -12.61
CA ARG A 59 2.42 6.32 -13.44
C ARG A 59 2.35 7.84 -13.46
N GLU A 60 1.14 8.41 -13.40
CA GLU A 60 0.93 9.85 -13.28
C GLU A 60 1.37 10.39 -11.91
N SER A 61 1.04 9.71 -10.83
CA SER A 61 1.47 10.10 -9.47
C SER A 61 2.99 10.05 -9.32
N TRP A 62 3.66 9.06 -9.93
CA TRP A 62 5.13 9.03 -10.01
C TRP A 62 5.71 10.18 -10.82
N LYS A 63 5.09 10.55 -11.95
CA LYS A 63 5.51 11.73 -12.74
C LYS A 63 5.36 13.01 -11.95
N GLU A 64 4.27 13.14 -11.20
CA GLU A 64 4.00 14.30 -10.36
C GLU A 64 5.05 14.43 -9.25
N ILE A 65 5.35 13.33 -8.53
CA ILE A 65 6.43 13.31 -7.52
C ILE A 65 7.78 13.68 -8.14
N ALA A 66 8.10 13.12 -9.32
CA ALA A 66 9.34 13.43 -10.03
C ALA A 66 9.41 14.90 -10.48
N ALA A 67 8.30 15.48 -10.95
CA ALA A 67 8.20 16.88 -11.34
C ALA A 67 8.39 17.82 -10.14
N VAL A 68 7.75 17.52 -9.00
CA VAL A 68 7.89 18.29 -7.77
C VAL A 68 9.32 18.24 -7.25
N GLU A 69 9.96 17.06 -7.19
CA GLU A 69 11.35 16.94 -6.74
C GLU A 69 12.33 17.61 -7.72
N HIS A 70 12.08 17.55 -9.03
CA HIS A 70 12.88 18.29 -10.01
C HIS A 70 12.80 19.80 -9.76
N ALA A 71 11.58 20.34 -9.68
CA ALA A 71 11.36 21.76 -9.43
C ALA A 71 12.03 22.22 -8.12
N ARG A 72 12.01 21.37 -7.09
CA ARG A 72 12.70 21.63 -5.81
C ARG A 72 14.22 21.72 -5.95
N ARG A 73 14.82 20.88 -6.81
CA ARG A 73 16.27 20.87 -7.07
C ARG A 73 16.73 22.00 -7.98
N THR A 74 15.90 22.39 -8.94
CA THR A 74 16.21 23.45 -9.90
C THR A 74 15.86 24.85 -9.39
N GLY A 75 15.20 24.96 -8.23
CA GLY A 75 14.73 26.23 -7.69
C GLY A 75 13.50 26.78 -8.41
N GLU A 76 12.84 25.94 -9.22
CA GLU A 76 11.58 26.23 -9.90
C GLU A 76 10.36 25.96 -8.98
N SER A 77 10.57 25.42 -7.78
CA SER A 77 9.51 25.23 -6.78
C SER A 77 9.25 26.51 -6.00
N GLU A 78 7.97 26.90 -5.91
CA GLU A 78 7.52 27.93 -4.97
C GLU A 78 7.30 27.32 -3.58
N ALA A 79 7.74 28.03 -2.54
CA ALA A 79 7.51 27.66 -1.16
C ALA A 79 6.83 28.82 -0.44
N PHE A 80 5.74 28.53 0.25
CA PHE A 80 4.94 29.52 0.96
C PHE A 80 5.09 29.32 2.46
N SER A 81 5.16 30.42 3.21
CA SER A 81 5.17 30.34 4.67
C SER A 81 3.76 30.03 5.19
N ARG A 82 3.67 29.41 6.38
CA ARG A 82 2.37 29.09 6.98
C ARG A 82 1.49 30.34 7.19
N ASN A 83 2.09 31.46 7.61
CA ASN A 83 1.35 32.71 7.85
C ASN A 83 0.81 33.30 6.53
N GLU A 84 1.58 33.21 5.44
CA GLU A 84 1.15 33.66 4.11
C GLU A 84 -0.04 32.87 3.57
N ILE A 85 -0.13 31.57 3.87
CA ILE A 85 -1.26 30.72 3.45
C ILE A 85 -2.52 30.97 4.28
N LEU A 86 -2.36 31.19 5.59
CA LEU A 86 -3.51 31.41 6.49
C LEU A 86 -4.19 32.75 6.22
N GLY A 87 -3.53 33.66 5.51
CA GLY A 87 -3.89 35.07 5.49
C GLY A 87 -3.65 35.68 6.87
N ASP A 88 -3.22 36.94 6.91
CA ASP A 88 -3.31 37.70 8.15
C ASP A 88 -4.81 37.93 8.43
N ASP A 89 -5.48 36.93 9.01
CA ASP A 89 -6.82 37.08 9.60
C ASP A 89 -6.67 37.98 10.83
N GLU A 90 -6.73 39.30 10.60
CA GLU A 90 -7.04 40.35 11.57
C GLU A 90 -8.47 40.88 11.35
#